data_AF-A0A916PCF9-F1
#
_entry.id   AF-A0A916PCF9-F1
#
_cell.length_a   1.000
_cell.length_b   1.000
_cell.length_c   1.000
_cell.angle_alpha   90.00
_cell.angle_beta   90.00
_cell.angle_gamma   90.00
#
_symmetry.space_group_name_H-M   'P 1'
#
loop_
_entity.id
_entity.type
_entity.pdbx_description
1 polymer ?
#
loop_
_entity_poly.entity_id
_entity_poly.type
_entity_poly.pdbx_seq_one_letter_code
_entity_poly.pdbx_strand_id
1 'polypeptide(L)'
;MAKLPSVKPWLVRHDEPPVEDGEYRQTPAELDAFKQFSMCINCMLCYSACPVYALDPDFLGPAAIALGQRYNLDSRDQGAADRRDVLAAADGAWACTLVGECSTACPKGVDPAGAIQRYKLTAATHALKKLLFPWGGG
;
A
#
# COMPACT_ATOMS: atom_id res chain seq x y z
N MET A 1 -10.61 4.75 -11.58
CA MET A 1 -9.79 3.54 -11.85
C MET A 1 -8.41 3.86 -12.44
N ALA A 2 -8.21 4.99 -13.15
CA ALA A 2 -6.92 5.32 -13.80
C ALA A 2 -5.70 5.37 -12.88
N LYS A 3 -5.88 5.65 -11.57
CA LYS A 3 -4.76 5.72 -10.61
C LYS A 3 -4.29 4.36 -10.11
N LEU A 4 -5.10 3.31 -10.20
CA LEU A 4 -4.80 2.00 -9.60
C LEU A 4 -3.53 1.34 -10.20
N PRO A 5 -3.26 1.42 -11.53
CA PRO A 5 -2.01 0.91 -12.09
C PRO A 5 -0.75 1.61 -11.59
N SER A 6 -0.85 2.86 -11.12
CA SER A 6 0.32 3.63 -10.65
C SER A 6 0.99 3.03 -9.41
N VAL A 7 0.25 2.26 -8.60
CA VAL A 7 0.78 1.57 -7.42
C VAL A 7 1.31 0.18 -7.73
N LYS A 8 1.47 -0.19 -9.01
CA LYS A 8 1.98 -1.49 -9.47
C LYS A 8 1.35 -2.68 -8.71
N PRO A 9 0.02 -2.89 -8.81
CA PRO A 9 -0.72 -3.88 -8.02
C PRO A 9 -0.52 -5.33 -8.51
N TRP A 10 0.72 -5.76 -8.69
CA TRP A 10 1.16 -7.10 -9.06
C TRP A 10 2.46 -7.43 -8.31
N LEU A 11 2.83 -8.71 -8.22
CA LEU A 11 4.08 -9.11 -7.59
C LEU A 11 5.26 -8.61 -8.41
N VAL A 12 6.22 -7.93 -7.77
CA VAL A 12 7.48 -7.51 -8.40
C VAL A 12 8.61 -8.30 -7.77
N ARG A 13 9.41 -8.99 -8.59
CA ARG A 13 10.61 -9.72 -8.17
C ARG A 13 11.77 -9.45 -9.11
N HIS A 14 12.98 -9.48 -8.58
CA HIS A 14 14.22 -9.37 -9.37
C HIS A 14 14.89 -10.73 -9.58
N ASP A 15 14.51 -11.73 -8.78
CA ASP A 15 14.99 -13.10 -8.77
C ASP A 15 13.81 -14.09 -8.92
N GLU A 16 13.33 -14.26 -10.16
CA GLU A 16 12.27 -15.24 -10.45
C GLU A 16 12.91 -16.64 -10.64
N PRO A 17 12.66 -17.60 -9.72
CA PRO A 17 13.07 -18.97 -9.93
C PRO A 17 12.25 -19.60 -11.06
N PRO A 18 12.78 -20.64 -11.73
CA PRO A 18 12.03 -21.43 -12.69
C PRO A 18 10.74 -22.00 -12.08
N VAL A 19 9.70 -22.16 -12.90
CA VAL A 19 8.38 -22.63 -12.43
C VAL A 19 8.45 -24.05 -11.86
N GLU A 20 9.39 -24.86 -12.34
CA GLU A 20 9.67 -26.21 -11.84
C GLU A 20 10.13 -26.26 -10.37
N ASP A 21 10.65 -25.16 -9.82
CA ASP A 21 11.05 -25.08 -8.40
C ASP A 21 9.84 -24.96 -7.45
N GLY A 22 8.63 -24.79 -8.00
CA GLY A 22 7.37 -24.78 -7.27
C GLY A 22 6.90 -23.39 -6.80
N GLU A 23 5.97 -23.38 -5.85
CA GLU A 23 5.35 -22.16 -5.35
C GLU A 23 6.28 -21.37 -4.40
N TYR A 24 6.13 -20.05 -4.37
CA TYR A 24 6.77 -19.22 -3.35
C TYR A 24 6.28 -19.60 -1.95
N ARG A 25 7.23 -19.89 -1.06
CA ARG A 25 6.92 -20.23 0.33
C ARG A 25 6.46 -18.99 1.09
N GLN A 26 5.36 -19.13 1.82
CA GLN A 26 4.80 -18.10 2.69
C GLN A 26 4.19 -18.75 3.93
N THR A 27 4.56 -18.25 5.10
CA THR A 27 4.01 -18.71 6.38
C THR A 27 2.63 -18.08 6.63
N PRO A 28 1.78 -18.68 7.49
CA PRO A 28 0.51 -18.07 7.88
C PRO A 28 0.66 -16.65 8.46
N ALA A 29 1.72 -16.41 9.25
CA ALA A 29 1.98 -15.10 9.85
C ALA A 29 2.35 -14.03 8.80
N GLU A 30 3.11 -14.41 7.76
CA GLU A 30 3.41 -13.52 6.63
C GLU A 30 2.17 -13.19 5.81
N LEU A 31 1.30 -14.18 5.57
CA LEU A 31 0.02 -13.94 4.89
C LEU A 31 -0.88 -13.00 5.71
N ASP A 32 -1.00 -13.23 7.01
CA ASP A 32 -1.84 -12.42 7.91
C ASP A 32 -1.40 -10.95 7.94
N ALA A 33 -0.14 -10.64 7.62
CA ALA A 33 0.37 -9.27 7.57
C ALA A 33 -0.37 -8.39 6.53
N PHE A 34 -0.93 -8.97 5.46
CA PHE A 34 -1.61 -8.22 4.40
C PHE A 34 -2.97 -8.78 3.99
N LYS A 35 -3.35 -9.97 4.47
CA LYS A 35 -4.59 -10.67 4.08
C LYS A 35 -5.82 -9.77 4.14
N GLN A 36 -6.00 -9.00 5.21
CA GLN A 36 -7.11 -8.06 5.33
C GLN A 36 -7.15 -7.05 4.16
N PHE A 37 -6.00 -6.49 3.78
CA PHE A 37 -5.87 -5.51 2.70
C PHE A 37 -6.12 -6.11 1.31
N SER A 38 -5.98 -7.43 1.16
CA SER A 38 -6.28 -8.13 -0.11
C SER A 38 -7.78 -8.35 -0.38
N MET A 39 -8.66 -8.08 0.59
CA MET A 39 -10.10 -8.32 0.46
C MET A 39 -10.86 -7.20 -0.27
N CYS A 40 -10.16 -6.19 -0.80
CA CYS A 40 -10.76 -5.10 -1.56
C CYS A 40 -11.41 -5.62 -2.85
N ILE A 41 -12.66 -5.23 -3.07
CA ILE A 41 -13.45 -5.60 -4.27
C ILE A 41 -13.58 -4.44 -5.26
N ASN A 42 -12.80 -3.37 -5.09
CA ASN A 42 -12.80 -2.18 -5.94
C ASN A 42 -14.17 -1.51 -6.12
N CYS A 43 -15.05 -1.57 -5.11
CA CYS A 43 -16.39 -0.96 -5.16
C CYS A 43 -16.41 0.58 -5.09
N MET A 44 -15.27 1.22 -4.83
CA MET A 44 -15.09 2.67 -4.73
C MET A 44 -15.84 3.41 -3.60
N LEU A 45 -16.55 2.71 -2.71
CA LEU A 45 -17.24 3.33 -1.57
C LEU A 45 -16.31 4.17 -0.67
N CYS A 46 -15.08 3.71 -0.47
CA CYS A 46 -14.07 4.44 0.31
C CYS A 46 -13.68 5.78 -0.33
N TYR A 47 -13.77 5.92 -1.65
CA TYR A 47 -13.53 7.19 -2.34
C TYR A 47 -14.71 8.14 -2.12
N SER A 48 -15.94 7.66 -2.28
CA SER A 48 -17.15 8.45 -2.05
C SER A 48 -17.28 8.93 -0.59
N ALA A 49 -16.79 8.13 0.36
CA ALA A 49 -16.81 8.47 1.78
C ALA A 49 -15.68 9.41 2.23
N CYS A 50 -14.61 9.56 1.44
CA CYS A 50 -13.42 10.31 1.87
C CYS A 50 -13.55 11.80 1.53
N PRO A 51 -13.61 12.71 2.53
CA PRO A 51 -13.73 14.15 2.26
C PRO A 51 -12.44 14.73 1.64
N VAL A 52 -11.27 14.15 1.94
CA VAL A 52 -10.00 14.58 1.33
C VAL A 52 -10.05 14.36 -0.18
N TYR A 53 -10.51 13.19 -0.62
CA TYR A 53 -10.63 12.89 -2.06
C TYR A 53 -11.69 13.75 -2.75
N ALA A 54 -12.75 14.14 -2.03
CA ALA A 54 -13.76 15.05 -2.55
C ALA A 54 -13.24 16.47 -2.77
N LEU A 55 -12.32 16.93 -1.91
CA LEU A 55 -11.70 18.27 -2.00
C LEU A 55 -10.50 18.31 -2.94
N ASP A 56 -9.72 17.24 -2.99
CA ASP A 56 -8.52 17.10 -3.80
C ASP A 56 -8.61 15.82 -4.66
N PRO A 57 -9.08 15.97 -5.91
CA PRO A 57 -9.16 14.86 -6.85
C PRO A 57 -7.80 14.29 -7.27
N ASP A 58 -6.67 14.96 -6.97
CA ASP A 58 -5.33 14.46 -7.26
C ASP A 58 -4.84 13.47 -6.21
N PHE A 59 -5.38 13.51 -4.98
CA PHE A 59 -5.14 12.50 -3.95
C PHE A 59 -5.30 11.08 -4.51
N LEU A 60 -4.28 10.23 -4.36
CA LEU A 60 -4.24 8.86 -4.86
C LEU A 60 -5.42 8.01 -4.36
N GLY A 61 -5.83 8.28 -3.12
CA GLY A 61 -7.05 7.77 -2.52
C GLY A 61 -6.88 6.45 -1.76
N PRO A 62 -7.88 6.11 -0.93
CA PRO A 62 -7.76 5.07 0.08
C PRO A 62 -7.50 3.67 -0.49
N ALA A 63 -8.24 3.25 -1.53
CA ALA A 63 -8.09 1.89 -2.04
C ALA A 63 -6.73 1.69 -2.75
N ALA A 64 -6.27 2.69 -3.52
CA ALA A 64 -5.00 2.59 -4.23
C ALA A 64 -3.82 2.50 -3.26
N ILE A 65 -3.79 3.33 -2.21
CA ILE A 65 -2.73 3.27 -1.20
C ILE A 65 -2.79 1.95 -0.41
N ALA A 66 -3.99 1.51 -0.02
CA ALA A 66 -4.15 0.24 0.69
C ALA A 66 -3.69 -0.95 -0.15
N LEU A 67 -3.97 -0.94 -1.46
CA LEU A 67 -3.53 -1.98 -2.38
C LEU A 67 -2.02 -1.96 -2.61
N GLY A 68 -1.41 -0.77 -2.76
CA GLY A 68 0.04 -0.64 -2.82
C GLY A 68 0.71 -1.18 -1.55
N GLN A 69 0.16 -0.83 -0.38
CA GLN A 69 0.66 -1.33 0.89
C GLN A 69 0.43 -2.83 1.09
N ARG A 70 -0.66 -3.40 0.55
CA ARG A 70 -0.87 -4.85 0.50
C ARG A 70 0.27 -5.58 -0.20
N TYR A 71 0.81 -5.01 -1.28
CA TYR A 71 1.96 -5.62 -1.96
C TYR A 71 3.26 -5.40 -1.21
N ASN A 72 3.51 -4.21 -0.66
CA ASN A 72 4.70 -3.95 0.16
C ASN A 72 4.83 -4.86 1.40
N LEU A 73 3.71 -5.41 1.88
CA LEU A 73 3.65 -6.28 3.04
C LEU A 73 3.67 -7.78 2.69
N ASP A 74 3.61 -8.12 1.41
CA ASP A 74 3.67 -9.50 0.95
C ASP A 74 5.12 -9.98 0.95
N SER A 75 5.44 -11.03 1.72
CA SER A 75 6.81 -11.55 1.86
C SER A 75 7.45 -11.99 0.53
N ARG A 76 6.63 -12.17 -0.50
CA ARG A 76 7.05 -12.57 -1.85
C ARG A 76 7.42 -11.39 -2.74
N ASP A 77 7.02 -10.16 -2.38
CA ASP A 77 7.20 -8.95 -3.20
C ASP A 77 8.51 -8.22 -2.85
N GLN A 78 9.18 -7.69 -3.86
CA GLN A 78 10.43 -6.92 -3.77
C GLN A 78 10.27 -5.50 -4.35
N GLY A 79 9.07 -5.10 -4.77
CA GLY A 79 8.77 -3.83 -5.43
C GLY A 79 8.43 -2.68 -4.49
N ALA A 80 8.81 -2.73 -3.22
CA ALA A 80 8.49 -1.65 -2.27
C ALA A 80 9.16 -0.32 -2.67
N ALA A 81 10.39 -0.37 -3.19
CA ALA A 81 11.09 0.81 -3.72
C ALA A 81 10.36 1.38 -4.94
N ASP A 82 9.92 0.50 -5.85
CA ASP A 82 9.19 0.81 -7.07
C ASP A 82 7.86 1.56 -6.86
N ARG A 83 7.22 1.36 -5.70
CA ARG A 83 5.96 2.02 -5.33
C ARG A 83 6.16 3.28 -4.50
N ARG A 84 7.38 3.51 -3.99
CA ARG A 84 7.66 4.56 -3.01
C ARG A 84 7.37 5.95 -3.56
N ASP A 85 7.79 6.24 -4.79
CA ASP A 85 7.66 7.59 -5.36
C ASP A 85 6.19 8.02 -5.51
N VAL A 86 5.30 7.06 -5.77
CA VAL A 86 3.85 7.30 -5.89
C VAL A 86 3.18 7.32 -4.52
N LEU A 87 3.50 6.36 -3.65
CA LEU A 87 2.86 6.24 -2.35
C LEU A 87 3.31 7.32 -1.35
N ALA A 88 4.56 7.78 -1.41
CA ALA A 88 5.12 8.81 -0.54
C ALA A 88 5.07 10.23 -1.14
N ALA A 89 4.45 10.41 -2.32
CA ALA A 89 4.20 11.73 -2.88
C ALA A 89 3.26 12.57 -1.99
N ALA A 90 3.21 13.89 -2.25
CA ALA A 90 2.34 14.81 -1.52
C ALA A 90 0.86 14.45 -1.67
N ASP A 91 0.45 14.11 -2.90
CA ASP A 91 -0.86 13.57 -3.30
C ASP A 91 -0.98 12.05 -3.03
N GLY A 92 0.07 11.41 -2.51
CA GLY A 92 0.07 10.02 -2.06
C GLY A 92 -0.50 9.87 -0.66
N ALA A 93 0.15 9.07 0.18
CA ALA A 93 -0.29 8.81 1.55
C ALA A 93 -0.36 10.07 2.41
N TRP A 94 0.49 11.07 2.16
CA TRP A 94 0.60 12.25 3.01
C TRP A 94 -0.64 13.15 2.98
N ALA A 95 -1.37 13.20 1.86
CA ALA A 95 -2.66 13.90 1.75
C ALA A 95 -3.72 13.37 2.74
N CYS A 96 -3.64 12.11 3.17
CA CYS A 96 -4.61 11.55 4.12
C CYS A 96 -4.47 12.17 5.52
N THR A 97 -5.54 12.77 6.03
CA THR A 97 -5.63 13.37 7.37
C THR A 97 -6.25 12.46 8.43
N LEU A 98 -6.41 11.15 8.14
CA LEU A 98 -6.96 10.14 9.06
C LEU A 98 -8.42 10.41 9.52
N VAL A 99 -9.29 10.86 8.61
CA VAL A 99 -10.73 11.00 8.92
C VAL A 99 -11.40 9.66 9.26
N GLY A 100 -10.98 8.57 8.60
CA GLY A 100 -11.43 7.20 8.94
C GLY A 100 -12.66 6.69 8.20
N GLU A 101 -13.47 7.55 7.57
CA GLU A 101 -14.72 7.15 6.88
C GLU A 101 -14.54 6.11 5.77
N CYS A 102 -13.38 6.07 5.14
CA CYS A 102 -13.04 5.04 4.15
C CYS A 102 -13.06 3.61 4.72
N SER A 103 -12.73 3.44 6.01
CA SER A 103 -12.80 2.16 6.71
C SER A 103 -14.22 1.86 7.18
N THR A 104 -14.93 2.85 7.73
CA THR A 104 -16.34 2.74 8.13
C THR A 104 -17.24 2.31 6.96
N ALA A 105 -17.05 2.90 5.79
CA ALA A 105 -17.83 2.61 4.59
C ALA A 105 -17.46 1.29 3.90
N CYS A 106 -16.40 0.60 4.32
CA CYS A 106 -15.90 -0.57 3.60
C CYS A 106 -16.75 -1.82 3.90
N PRO A 107 -17.46 -2.40 2.91
CA PRO A 107 -18.34 -3.55 3.13
C PRO A 107 -17.57 -4.86 3.37
N LYS A 108 -16.26 -4.86 3.14
CA LYS A 108 -15.37 -6.01 3.28
C LYS A 108 -14.46 -5.93 4.50
N GLY A 109 -14.55 -4.86 5.30
CA GLY A 109 -13.70 -4.69 6.48
C GLY A 109 -12.20 -4.57 6.17
N VAL A 110 -11.84 -4.04 5.00
CA VAL A 110 -10.45 -3.95 4.52
C VAL A 110 -9.59 -3.03 5.37
N ASP A 111 -10.21 -2.04 6.04
CA ASP A 111 -9.52 -0.97 6.77
C ASP A 111 -8.46 -0.18 5.95
N PRO A 112 -8.87 0.56 4.89
CA PRO A 112 -7.94 1.39 4.12
C PRO A 112 -7.25 2.47 4.95
N ALA A 113 -7.90 3.02 5.98
CA ALA A 113 -7.31 4.02 6.87
C ALA A 113 -6.10 3.43 7.62
N GLY A 114 -6.24 2.24 8.20
CA GLY A 114 -5.15 1.51 8.85
C GLY A 114 -4.00 1.21 7.89
N ALA A 115 -4.30 0.78 6.66
CA ALA A 115 -3.28 0.53 5.64
C ALA A 115 -2.46 1.80 5.30
N ILE A 116 -3.12 2.95 5.13
CA ILE A 116 -2.46 4.23 4.87
C ILE A 116 -1.53 4.62 6.03
N GLN A 117 -1.99 4.50 7.28
CA GLN A 117 -1.17 4.86 8.44
C GLN A 117 0.03 3.92 8.62
N ARG A 118 -0.15 2.63 8.34
CA ARG A 118 0.95 1.66 8.33
C ARG A 118 2.00 2.01 7.26
N TYR A 119 1.57 2.47 6.08
CA TYR A 119 2.51 2.98 5.08
C TYR A 119 3.22 4.25 5.55
N LYS A 120 2.52 5.22 6.14
CA LYS A 120 3.16 6.44 6.70
C LYS A 120 4.26 6.10 7.70
N LEU A 121 4.03 5.13 8.59
CA LEU A 121 5.06 4.64 9.52
C LEU A 121 6.26 4.04 8.77
N THR A 122 6.00 3.21 7.75
CA THR A 122 7.05 2.61 6.92
C THR A 122 7.89 3.68 6.22
N ALA A 123 7.24 4.66 5.61
CA ALA A 123 7.88 5.79 4.91
C ALA A 123 8.67 6.68 5.87
N ALA A 124 8.13 7.00 7.04
CA ALA A 124 8.81 7.78 8.07
C ALA A 124 10.06 7.05 8.61
N THR A 125 9.95 5.74 8.86
CA THR A 125 11.07 4.92 9.32
C THR A 125 12.17 4.86 8.26
N HIS A 126 11.79 4.71 6.99
CA HIS A 126 12.74 4.75 5.88
C HIS A 126 13.43 6.11 5.76
N ALA A 127 12.68 7.22 5.84
CA ALA A 127 13.25 8.57 5.81
C ALA A 127 14.23 8.80 6.98
N LEU A 128 13.86 8.35 8.19
CA LEU A 128 14.73 8.43 9.36
C LEU A 128 16.01 7.60 9.18
N LYS A 129 15.92 6.36 8.68
CA LYS A 129 17.10 5.53 8.39
C LYS A 129 18.03 6.19 7.38
N LYS A 130 17.48 6.76 6.29
CA LYS A 130 18.27 7.48 5.29
C LYS A 130 18.98 8.71 5.86
N LEU A 131 18.32 9.42 6.78
CA LEU A 131 18.89 10.59 7.46
C LEU A 131 20.01 10.21 8.43
N LEU A 132 19.79 9.18 9.27
CA LEU A 132 20.73 8.76 10.30
C LEU A 132 21.91 7.92 9.76
N PHE A 133 21.68 7.16 8.70
CA PHE A 133 22.65 6.26 8.10
C PHE A 133 22.76 6.49 6.58
N PRO A 134 23.26 7.65 6.13
CA PRO A 134 23.32 7.99 4.70
C PRO A 134 24.22 7.06 3.87
N TRP A 135 25.07 6.27 4.53
CA TRP A 135 25.99 5.30 3.92
C TRP A 135 25.53 3.84 4.08
N GLY A 136 24.45 3.59 4.82
CA GLY A 136 23.86 2.26 4.96
C GLY A 136 22.90 2.02 3.80
N GLY A 137 23.32 1.20 2.84
CA GLY A 137 22.56 0.88 1.61
C GLY A 137 21.09 0.57 1.88
N GLY A 138 20.22 1.22 1.10
CA GLY A 138 18.76 1.05 1.15
C GLY A 138 18.23 -0.06 0.27
#